data_AF-A0A497FYX6-F1
#
_entry.id   AF-A0A497FYX6-F1
#
_cell.length_a   1.000
_cell.length_b   1.000
_cell.length_c   1.000
_cell.angle_alpha   90.00
_cell.angle_beta   90.00
_cell.angle_gamma   90.00
#
_symmetry.space_group_name_H-M   'P 1'
#
loop_
_entity.id
_entity.type
_entity.pdbx_description
1 polymer ?
#
loop_
_entity_poly.entity_id
_entity_poly.type
_entity_poly.pdbx_seq_one_letter_code
_entity_poly.pdbx_strand_id
1 'polypeptide(L)'
;MNTTVIKTGKARIYLIHYTSVENNIVGEIKDVAHRVLGEETDEYVIHIHLYPDEEQLFSQLYLKALKHGVSVLAKNMLAYHEAWTGIPCVHLPIRELLKLDKLTRLGVIEHEVAHAKLHGNIYYYLAPPSTFSDLNLLYAVYCSVKDYEVGEYLKSRNIVKTQLSFIKYILATLEPEDYYSAVKLCGLLLPYREKVSRTRISIIENILQQNILVLEKKYIEASQKDFYEKVIELYSFFEKLKKLNKYL
;
A
#
# COMPACT_ATOMS: atom_id res chain seq x y z
N MET A 1 5.29 -24.38 11.19
CA MET A 1 5.11 -22.92 11.40
C MET A 1 5.92 -22.52 12.63
N ASN A 2 6.84 -21.57 12.50
CA ASN A 2 7.62 -21.03 13.64
C ASN A 2 7.26 -19.56 13.85
N THR A 3 7.30 -19.05 15.08
CA THR A 3 6.99 -17.64 15.37
C THR A 3 8.11 -16.98 16.16
N THR A 4 8.57 -15.83 15.68
CA THR A 4 9.54 -14.98 16.39
C THR A 4 8.87 -13.67 16.78
N VAL A 5 9.14 -13.16 17.98
CA VAL A 5 8.60 -11.86 18.42
C VAL A 5 9.68 -10.80 18.32
N ILE A 6 9.35 -9.66 17.72
CA ILE A 6 10.16 -8.45 17.71
C ILE A 6 9.45 -7.41 18.56
N LYS A 7 10.20 -6.75 19.44
CA LYS A 7 9.74 -5.59 20.19
C LYS A 7 10.39 -4.34 19.60
N THR A 8 9.59 -3.40 19.12
CA THR A 8 10.08 -2.12 18.60
C THR A 8 9.23 -0.98 19.13
N GLY A 9 9.83 -0.03 19.84
CA GLY A 9 9.07 0.94 20.63
C GLY A 9 8.06 0.23 21.56
N LYS A 10 6.79 0.57 21.41
CA LYS A 10 5.65 -0.12 22.05
C LYS A 10 4.91 -1.11 21.15
N ALA A 11 5.36 -1.29 19.91
CA ALA A 11 4.85 -2.31 19.01
C ALA A 11 5.39 -3.70 19.35
N ARG A 12 4.50 -4.70 19.26
CA ARG A 12 4.86 -6.12 19.28
C ARG A 12 4.60 -6.70 17.90
N ILE A 13 5.63 -7.23 17.26
CA ILE A 13 5.50 -7.82 15.92
C ILE A 13 5.75 -9.32 16.01
N TYR A 14 4.78 -10.09 15.54
CA TYR A 14 4.88 -11.54 15.44
C TYR A 14 5.26 -11.91 14.01
N LEU A 15 6.50 -12.35 13.82
CA LEU A 15 6.97 -12.89 12.54
C LEU A 15 6.59 -14.36 12.48
N ILE A 16 5.68 -14.71 11.59
CA ILE A 16 5.12 -16.04 11.43
C ILE A 16 5.71 -16.69 10.17
N HIS A 17 6.52 -17.72 10.36
CA HIS A 17 7.26 -18.40 9.31
C HIS A 17 6.50 -19.64 8.81
N TYR A 18 6.09 -19.64 7.55
CA TYR A 18 5.52 -20.82 6.87
C TYR A 18 6.59 -21.71 6.22
N THR A 19 7.80 -21.20 6.08
CA THR A 19 8.98 -21.92 5.60
C THR A 19 10.22 -21.52 6.41
N SER A 20 11.32 -22.26 6.25
CA SER A 20 12.63 -21.75 6.64
C SER A 20 12.99 -20.57 5.74
N VAL A 21 13.29 -19.42 6.34
CA VAL A 21 13.62 -18.19 5.63
C VAL A 21 15.06 -17.82 5.96
N GLU A 22 15.82 -17.41 4.96
CA GLU A 22 17.20 -16.96 5.14
C GLU A 22 17.29 -15.82 6.18
N ASN A 23 18.33 -15.87 7.02
CA ASN A 23 18.51 -14.91 8.11
C ASN A 23 18.68 -13.46 7.61
N ASN A 24 19.14 -13.26 6.37
CA ASN A 24 19.36 -11.94 5.77
C ASN A 24 18.05 -11.14 5.62
N ILE A 25 17.01 -11.69 5.00
CA ILE A 25 15.73 -11.03 4.77
C ILE A 25 14.93 -10.91 6.06
N VAL A 26 15.05 -11.89 6.96
CA VAL A 26 14.50 -11.77 8.31
C VAL A 26 15.10 -10.56 9.02
N GLY A 27 16.44 -10.38 8.96
CA GLY A 27 17.14 -9.20 9.46
C GLY A 27 16.62 -7.91 8.83
N GLU A 28 16.50 -7.86 7.50
CA GLU A 28 15.94 -6.70 6.78
C GLU A 28 14.53 -6.34 7.27
N ILE A 29 13.66 -7.33 7.50
CA ILE A 29 12.30 -7.10 8.05
C ILE A 29 12.37 -6.53 9.47
N LYS A 30 13.29 -7.00 10.32
CA LYS A 30 13.46 -6.44 11.68
C LYS A 30 13.92 -4.99 11.62
N ASP A 31 14.88 -4.69 10.75
CA ASP A 31 15.41 -3.33 10.60
C ASP A 31 14.34 -2.37 10.05
N VAL A 32 13.52 -2.83 9.10
CA VAL A 32 12.36 -2.08 8.60
C VAL A 32 11.37 -1.83 9.74
N ALA A 33 11.00 -2.85 10.50
CA ALA A 33 10.10 -2.70 11.64
C ALA A 33 10.63 -1.66 12.64
N HIS A 34 11.92 -1.71 12.99
CA HIS A 34 12.53 -0.74 13.90
C HIS A 34 12.49 0.68 13.36
N ARG A 35 12.78 0.86 12.08
CA ARG A 35 12.81 2.18 11.44
C ARG A 35 11.43 2.78 11.23
N VAL A 36 10.42 1.97 10.91
CA VAL A 36 9.06 2.44 10.66
C VAL A 36 8.29 2.68 11.97
N LEU A 37 8.54 1.85 12.99
CA LEU A 37 7.71 1.77 14.20
C LEU A 37 8.46 2.08 15.51
N GLY A 38 9.78 2.31 15.47
CA GLY A 38 10.60 2.45 16.68
C GLY A 38 10.25 3.65 17.56
N GLU A 39 9.70 4.71 16.96
CA GLU A 39 9.30 5.94 17.64
C GLU A 39 7.83 5.91 18.11
N GLU A 40 7.10 4.81 17.87
CA GLU A 40 5.68 4.72 18.21
C GLU A 40 5.44 4.60 19.72
N THR A 41 4.49 5.41 20.20
CA THR A 41 4.17 5.59 21.62
C THR A 41 2.93 4.82 22.09
N ASP A 42 2.20 4.20 21.17
CA ASP A 42 1.03 3.38 21.47
C ASP A 42 1.38 1.89 21.49
N GLU A 43 0.69 1.11 22.33
CA GLU A 43 0.79 -0.34 22.30
C GLU A 43 -0.09 -0.91 21.20
N TYR A 44 0.50 -1.72 20.31
CA TYR A 44 -0.23 -2.42 19.27
C TYR A 44 0.52 -3.69 18.83
N VAL A 45 -0.20 -4.57 18.14
CA VAL A 45 0.30 -5.85 17.65
C VAL A 45 0.18 -5.89 16.13
N ILE A 46 1.25 -6.31 15.45
CA ILE A 46 1.25 -6.60 14.00
C ILE A 46 1.68 -8.05 13.79
N HIS A 47 1.01 -8.75 12.89
CA HIS A 47 1.49 -10.03 12.38
C HIS A 47 2.17 -9.84 11.02
N ILE A 48 3.38 -10.37 10.86
CA ILE A 48 4.06 -10.42 9.57
C ILE A 48 4.23 -11.89 9.18
N HIS A 49 3.46 -12.31 8.17
CA HIS A 49 3.46 -13.68 7.66
C HIS A 49 4.46 -13.80 6.51
N LEU A 50 5.42 -14.72 6.67
CA LEU A 50 6.48 -14.99 5.70
C LEU A 50 6.16 -16.29 4.97
N TYR A 51 5.81 -16.16 3.69
CA TYR A 51 5.48 -17.27 2.81
C TYR A 51 6.68 -17.58 1.91
N PRO A 52 6.92 -18.86 1.55
CA PRO A 52 7.96 -19.23 0.59
C PRO A 52 7.78 -18.49 -0.73
N ASP A 53 6.54 -18.37 -1.20
CA ASP A 53 6.20 -17.73 -2.46
C ASP A 53 4.77 -17.18 -2.52
N GLU A 54 4.48 -16.47 -3.61
CA GLU A 54 3.17 -15.88 -3.92
C GLU A 54 2.04 -16.91 -3.96
N GLU A 55 2.29 -18.11 -4.48
CA GLU A 55 1.24 -19.13 -4.61
C GLU A 55 0.76 -19.63 -3.24
N GLN A 56 1.69 -19.94 -2.34
CA GLN A 56 1.34 -20.32 -0.98
C GLN A 56 0.71 -19.14 -0.22
N LEU A 57 1.23 -17.92 -0.39
CA LEU A 57 0.64 -16.72 0.18
C LEU A 57 -0.82 -16.58 -0.24
N PHE A 58 -1.07 -16.53 -1.54
CA PHE A 58 -2.41 -16.28 -2.09
C PHE A 58 -3.39 -17.35 -1.67
N SER A 59 -2.97 -18.63 -1.68
CA SER A 59 -3.80 -19.74 -1.21
C SER A 59 -4.23 -19.56 0.24
N GLN A 60 -3.31 -19.18 1.14
CA GLN A 60 -3.61 -18.98 2.56
C GLN A 60 -4.45 -17.72 2.80
N LEU A 61 -4.15 -16.63 2.09
CA LEU A 61 -4.92 -15.39 2.17
C LEU A 61 -6.35 -15.58 1.68
N TYR A 62 -6.54 -16.33 0.57
CA TYR A 62 -7.85 -16.64 0.01
C TYR A 62 -8.69 -17.50 0.97
N LEU A 63 -8.10 -18.55 1.56
CA LEU A 63 -8.78 -19.36 2.58
C LEU A 63 -9.18 -18.53 3.81
N LYS A 64 -8.30 -17.62 4.24
CA LYS A 64 -8.63 -16.67 5.33
C LYS A 64 -9.79 -15.76 4.93
N ALA A 65 -9.77 -15.21 3.73
CA ALA A 65 -10.82 -14.33 3.24
C ALA A 65 -12.19 -15.03 3.19
N LEU A 66 -12.24 -16.26 2.67
CA LEU A 66 -13.43 -17.10 2.67
C LEU A 66 -13.97 -17.33 4.09
N LYS A 67 -13.10 -17.62 5.05
CA LYS A 67 -13.48 -17.82 6.46
C LYS A 67 -14.13 -16.57 7.07
N HIS A 68 -13.75 -15.39 6.60
CA HIS A 68 -14.22 -14.10 7.12
C HIS A 68 -15.27 -13.42 6.20
N GLY A 69 -15.71 -14.07 5.13
CA GLY A 69 -16.68 -13.50 4.19
C GLY A 69 -16.17 -12.28 3.43
N VAL A 70 -14.85 -12.19 3.22
CA VAL A 70 -14.20 -11.08 2.51
C VAL A 70 -13.82 -11.51 1.09
N SER A 71 -13.96 -10.60 0.13
CA SER A 71 -13.47 -10.80 -1.25
C SER A 71 -12.04 -10.28 -1.40
N VAL A 72 -11.17 -11.07 -2.03
CA VAL A 72 -9.80 -10.65 -2.39
C VAL A 72 -9.77 -10.35 -3.89
N LEU A 73 -9.42 -9.13 -4.26
CA LEU A 73 -9.59 -8.63 -5.64
C LEU A 73 -8.34 -8.78 -6.53
N ALA A 74 -7.14 -8.93 -5.96
CA ALA A 74 -5.90 -8.92 -6.73
C ALA A 74 -5.01 -10.13 -6.40
N LYS A 75 -4.39 -10.70 -7.44
CA LYS A 75 -3.30 -11.69 -7.37
C LYS A 75 -2.01 -11.06 -7.94
N ASN A 76 -0.85 -11.64 -7.68
CA ASN A 76 0.46 -11.19 -8.18
C ASN A 76 0.92 -9.83 -7.64
N MET A 77 0.48 -9.45 -6.43
CA MET A 77 1.00 -8.28 -5.73
C MET A 77 2.36 -8.60 -5.09
N LEU A 78 3.22 -7.59 -4.95
CA LEU A 78 4.53 -7.76 -4.29
C LEU A 78 4.41 -8.11 -2.80
N ALA A 79 3.32 -7.70 -2.18
CA ALA A 79 2.93 -8.00 -0.81
C ALA A 79 1.44 -7.68 -0.62
N TYR A 80 0.88 -8.10 0.51
CA TYR A 80 -0.51 -7.84 0.87
C TYR A 80 -0.59 -7.40 2.33
N HIS A 81 -1.61 -6.60 2.66
CA HIS A 81 -1.94 -6.25 4.03
C HIS A 81 -3.45 -6.33 4.26
N GLU A 82 -3.84 -6.67 5.48
CA GLU A 82 -5.25 -6.67 5.90
C GLU A 82 -5.38 -6.50 7.41
N ALA A 83 -6.60 -6.27 7.89
CA ALA A 83 -6.93 -6.22 9.31
C ALA A 83 -8.34 -6.79 9.58
N TRP A 84 -8.74 -7.82 8.84
CA TRP A 84 -10.12 -8.35 8.87
C TRP A 84 -10.54 -8.89 10.23
N THR A 85 -9.57 -9.29 11.06
CA THR A 85 -9.80 -9.79 12.42
C THR A 85 -9.55 -8.75 13.51
N GLY A 86 -9.31 -7.49 13.13
CA GLY A 86 -8.91 -6.41 14.05
C GLY A 86 -7.43 -6.45 14.49
N ILE A 87 -6.65 -7.40 13.98
CA ILE A 87 -5.19 -7.42 14.13
C ILE A 87 -4.60 -7.16 12.74
N PRO A 88 -3.79 -6.10 12.56
CA PRO A 88 -3.13 -5.85 11.29
C PRO A 88 -2.16 -6.97 10.94
N CYS A 89 -2.27 -7.47 9.72
CA CYS A 89 -1.36 -8.46 9.15
C CYS A 89 -0.72 -7.94 7.87
N VAL A 90 0.55 -8.28 7.70
CA VAL A 90 1.33 -8.12 6.47
C VAL A 90 1.69 -9.51 5.96
N HIS A 91 1.54 -9.75 4.67
CA HIS A 91 1.81 -11.01 4.00
C HIS A 91 2.90 -10.81 2.94
N LEU A 92 4.03 -11.51 3.12
CA LEU A 92 5.24 -11.33 2.31
C LEU A 92 5.59 -12.62 1.54
N PRO A 93 5.59 -12.60 0.19
CA PRO A 93 6.07 -13.71 -0.63
C PRO A 93 7.60 -13.61 -0.78
N ILE A 94 8.34 -14.38 0.03
CA ILE A 94 9.79 -14.22 0.20
C ILE A 94 10.55 -14.41 -1.12
N ARG A 95 10.23 -15.44 -1.90
CA ARG A 95 10.91 -15.70 -3.19
C ARG A 95 10.74 -14.53 -4.15
N GLU A 96 9.56 -13.94 -4.24
CA GLU A 96 9.27 -12.81 -5.14
C GLU A 96 9.97 -11.53 -4.67
N LEU A 97 9.98 -11.27 -3.36
CA LEU A 97 10.71 -10.12 -2.79
C LEU A 97 12.22 -10.22 -3.03
N LEU A 98 12.80 -11.42 -2.96
CA LEU A 98 14.23 -11.64 -3.21
C LEU A 98 14.64 -11.43 -4.67
N LYS A 99 13.69 -11.47 -5.62
CA LYS A 99 13.95 -11.13 -7.04
C LYS A 99 14.09 -9.62 -7.26
N LEU A 100 13.60 -8.80 -6.33
CA LEU A 100 13.72 -7.34 -6.41
C LEU A 100 15.12 -6.88 -5.97
N ASP A 101 15.56 -5.75 -6.51
CA ASP A 101 16.72 -5.08 -5.94
C ASP A 101 16.44 -4.68 -4.48
N LYS A 102 17.51 -4.59 -3.68
CA LYS A 102 17.39 -4.38 -2.23
C LYS A 102 16.63 -3.11 -1.87
N LEU A 103 16.79 -2.00 -2.60
CA LEU A 103 16.11 -0.75 -2.26
C LEU A 103 14.62 -0.84 -2.52
N THR A 104 14.23 -1.45 -3.64
CA THR A 104 12.83 -1.70 -3.98
C THR A 104 12.18 -2.66 -2.99
N ARG A 105 12.85 -3.77 -2.64
CA ARG A 105 12.35 -4.72 -1.63
C ARG A 105 12.11 -4.04 -0.28
N LEU A 106 13.08 -3.27 0.21
CA LEU A 106 12.92 -2.53 1.47
C LEU A 106 11.76 -1.53 1.39
N GLY A 107 11.62 -0.84 0.26
CA GLY A 107 10.51 0.08 0.01
C GLY A 107 9.13 -0.60 0.12
N VAL A 108 8.99 -1.79 -0.49
CA VAL A 108 7.75 -2.60 -0.36
C VAL A 108 7.48 -2.94 1.11
N ILE A 109 8.46 -3.50 1.82
CA ILE A 109 8.26 -3.93 3.22
C ILE A 109 7.90 -2.74 4.12
N GLU A 110 8.58 -1.60 3.94
CA GLU A 110 8.28 -0.36 4.70
C GLU A 110 6.85 0.13 4.46
N HIS A 111 6.41 0.12 3.19
CA HIS A 111 5.07 0.55 2.78
C HIS A 111 3.99 -0.31 3.44
N GLU A 112 4.15 -1.63 3.41
CA GLU A 112 3.19 -2.55 4.03
C GLU A 112 3.19 -2.49 5.57
N VAL A 113 4.36 -2.32 6.19
CA VAL A 113 4.46 -2.15 7.65
C VAL A 113 3.80 -0.84 8.08
N ALA A 114 3.93 0.23 7.30
CA ALA A 114 3.21 1.48 7.53
C ALA A 114 1.69 1.32 7.34
N HIS A 115 1.22 0.54 6.36
CA HIS A 115 -0.20 0.21 6.26
C HIS A 115 -0.71 -0.52 7.51
N ALA A 116 0.03 -1.50 8.01
CA ALA A 116 -0.36 -2.23 9.22
C ALA A 116 -0.51 -1.29 10.43
N LYS A 117 0.29 -0.23 10.51
CA LYS A 117 0.20 0.79 11.56
C LYS A 117 -0.98 1.75 11.35
N LEU A 118 -1.05 2.41 10.20
CA LEU A 118 -2.05 3.46 9.95
C LEU A 118 -3.45 2.89 9.70
N HIS A 119 -3.51 1.74 9.02
CA HIS A 119 -4.72 1.13 8.50
C HIS A 119 -4.97 -0.25 9.12
N GLY A 120 -4.57 -0.44 10.38
CA GLY A 120 -4.72 -1.69 11.11
C GLY A 120 -6.09 -1.93 11.72
N ASN A 121 -7.11 -1.18 11.29
CA ASN A 121 -8.48 -1.26 11.75
C ASN A 121 -9.41 -1.66 10.60
N ILE A 122 -10.42 -2.49 10.89
CA ILE A 122 -11.43 -2.93 9.92
C ILE A 122 -12.14 -1.77 9.20
N TYR A 123 -12.28 -0.62 9.85
CA TYR A 123 -12.85 0.60 9.28
C TYR A 123 -12.24 0.96 7.92
N TYR A 124 -10.93 0.74 7.73
CA TYR A 124 -10.21 0.98 6.47
C TYR A 124 -10.38 -0.14 5.42
N TYR A 125 -11.33 -1.05 5.61
CA TYR A 125 -11.66 -2.14 4.68
C TYR A 125 -13.16 -2.26 4.45
N LEU A 126 -13.96 -1.38 5.05
CA LEU A 126 -15.41 -1.31 4.86
C LEU A 126 -15.74 -0.24 3.82
N ALA A 127 -16.68 -0.54 2.92
CA ALA A 127 -17.13 0.43 1.94
C ALA A 127 -17.75 1.66 2.64
N PRO A 128 -17.56 2.89 2.10
CA PRO A 128 -18.21 4.06 2.65
C PRO A 128 -19.74 3.92 2.56
N PRO A 129 -20.52 4.52 3.48
CA PRO A 129 -21.98 4.50 3.44
C PRO A 129 -22.52 5.45 2.35
N SER A 130 -22.19 5.18 1.09
CA SER A 130 -22.60 5.96 -0.08
C SER A 130 -22.77 5.04 -1.30
N THR A 131 -23.40 5.56 -2.34
CA THR A 131 -23.60 4.84 -3.61
C THR A 131 -22.51 5.19 -4.61
N PHE A 132 -21.86 4.17 -5.16
CA PHE A 132 -20.79 4.33 -6.15
C PHE A 132 -21.16 3.57 -7.42
N SER A 133 -21.01 4.22 -8.57
CA SER A 133 -21.37 3.63 -9.86
C SER A 133 -20.28 2.72 -10.43
N ASP A 134 -19.03 2.96 -10.04
CA ASP A 134 -17.83 2.24 -10.49
C ASP A 134 -17.05 1.71 -9.29
N LEU A 135 -17.24 0.42 -8.97
CA LEU A 135 -16.59 -0.21 -7.82
C LEU A 135 -15.07 -0.39 -8.00
N ASN A 136 -14.60 -0.48 -9.25
CA ASN A 136 -13.16 -0.57 -9.53
C ASN A 136 -12.49 0.78 -9.28
N LEU A 137 -13.15 1.88 -9.66
CA LEU A 137 -12.68 3.22 -9.31
C LEU A 137 -12.69 3.45 -7.80
N LEU A 138 -13.78 3.04 -7.12
CA LEU A 138 -13.85 3.13 -5.66
C LEU A 138 -12.67 2.40 -5.02
N TYR A 139 -12.41 1.16 -5.42
CA TYR A 139 -11.28 0.38 -4.92
C TYR A 139 -9.93 1.08 -5.18
N ALA A 140 -9.71 1.56 -6.40
CA ALA A 140 -8.49 2.28 -6.76
C ALA A 140 -8.27 3.54 -5.90
N VAL A 141 -9.32 4.34 -5.69
CA VAL A 141 -9.29 5.52 -4.82
C VAL A 141 -9.05 5.14 -3.37
N TYR A 142 -9.66 4.05 -2.89
CA TYR A 142 -9.46 3.55 -1.53
C TYR A 142 -7.99 3.19 -1.27
N CYS A 143 -7.37 2.46 -2.21
CA CYS A 143 -5.94 2.19 -2.17
C CYS A 143 -5.13 3.49 -2.24
N SER A 144 -5.50 4.41 -3.13
CA SER A 144 -4.77 5.66 -3.34
C SER A 144 -4.76 6.57 -2.11
N VAL A 145 -5.89 6.72 -1.42
CA VAL A 145 -5.96 7.50 -0.17
C VAL A 145 -5.02 6.89 0.88
N LYS A 146 -5.09 5.57 1.07
CA LYS A 146 -4.24 4.86 2.03
C LYS A 146 -2.76 4.96 1.67
N ASP A 147 -2.41 4.83 0.39
CA ASP A 147 -1.02 4.92 -0.10
C ASP A 147 -0.47 6.35 0.09
N TYR A 148 -1.31 7.38 -0.07
CA TYR A 148 -0.93 8.77 0.21
C TYR A 148 -0.61 8.99 1.69
N GLU A 149 -1.48 8.51 2.58
CA GLU A 149 -1.27 8.61 4.04
C GLU A 149 -0.02 7.83 4.48
N VAL A 150 0.22 6.65 3.92
CA VAL A 150 1.46 5.89 4.14
C VAL A 150 2.68 6.67 3.67
N GLY A 151 2.64 7.24 2.46
CA GLY A 151 3.77 7.99 1.91
C GLY A 151 4.13 9.21 2.75
N GLU A 152 3.13 9.99 3.20
CA GLU A 152 3.38 11.13 4.09
C GLU A 152 3.94 10.69 5.46
N TYR A 153 3.44 9.59 6.03
CA TYR A 153 3.95 9.00 7.27
C TYR A 153 5.41 8.49 7.17
N LEU A 154 5.75 7.84 6.05
CA LEU A 154 7.11 7.34 5.81
C LEU A 154 8.07 8.49 5.53
N LYS A 155 7.63 9.49 4.75
CA LYS A 155 8.38 10.71 4.47
C LYS A 155 8.68 11.49 5.76
N SER A 156 7.73 11.59 6.71
CA SER A 156 7.97 12.25 7.99
C SER A 156 9.04 11.55 8.85
N ARG A 157 9.36 10.28 8.56
CA ARG A 157 10.43 9.47 9.17
C ARG A 157 11.71 9.45 8.34
N ASN A 158 11.85 10.35 7.37
CA ASN A 158 12.97 10.37 6.41
C ASN A 158 13.13 9.09 5.59
N ILE A 159 12.08 8.27 5.46
CA ILE A 159 12.07 7.07 4.63
C ILE A 159 11.68 7.48 3.20
N VAL A 160 12.68 7.91 2.44
CA VAL A 160 12.50 8.48 1.09
C VAL A 160 13.16 7.63 0.01
N LYS A 161 14.42 7.23 0.21
CA LYS A 161 15.24 6.61 -0.84
C LYS A 161 14.66 5.28 -1.33
N THR A 162 14.22 4.43 -0.42
CA THR A 162 13.61 3.12 -0.68
C THR A 162 12.25 3.28 -1.35
N GLN A 163 11.45 4.25 -0.92
CA GLN A 163 10.14 4.57 -1.52
C GLN A 163 10.28 5.08 -2.96
N LEU A 164 11.28 5.91 -3.27
CA LEU A 164 11.56 6.31 -4.65
C LEU A 164 11.96 5.13 -5.55
N SER A 165 12.67 4.13 -5.01
CA SER A 165 13.00 2.89 -5.73
C SER A 165 11.73 2.08 -6.02
N PHE A 166 10.87 1.95 -5.01
CA PHE A 166 9.59 1.25 -5.13
C PHE A 166 8.65 1.94 -6.14
N ILE A 167 8.46 3.25 -6.05
CA ILE A 167 7.68 4.06 -7.02
C ILE A 167 8.23 3.86 -8.44
N LYS A 168 9.56 3.92 -8.61
CA LYS A 168 10.19 3.70 -9.91
C LYS A 168 9.87 2.31 -10.47
N TYR A 169 9.93 1.28 -9.63
CA TYR A 169 9.63 -0.09 -10.04
C TYR A 169 8.19 -0.23 -10.51
N ILE A 170 7.22 0.23 -9.72
CA ILE A 170 5.81 0.07 -10.05
C ILE A 170 5.38 0.92 -11.25
N LEU A 171 5.89 2.14 -11.40
CA LEU A 171 5.61 2.94 -12.60
C LEU A 171 6.15 2.31 -13.88
N ALA A 172 7.20 1.49 -13.79
CA ALA A 172 7.74 0.77 -14.94
C ALA A 172 6.90 -0.44 -15.35
N THR A 173 5.97 -0.89 -14.50
CA THR A 173 5.04 -2.00 -14.77
C THR A 173 3.61 -1.51 -15.05
N LEU A 174 3.41 -0.20 -15.21
CA LEU A 174 2.08 0.38 -15.45
C LEU A 174 1.77 0.38 -16.94
N GLU A 175 0.67 -0.25 -17.31
CA GLU A 175 0.18 -0.25 -18.69
C GLU A 175 -0.44 1.11 -19.07
N PRO A 176 -0.24 1.61 -20.30
CA PRO A 176 -0.71 2.94 -20.71
C PRO A 176 -2.23 3.15 -20.67
N GLU A 177 -3.02 2.09 -20.69
CA GLU A 177 -4.49 2.15 -20.67
C GLU A 177 -5.08 1.88 -19.27
N ASP A 178 -4.26 1.53 -18.28
CA ASP A 178 -4.74 1.15 -16.94
C ASP A 178 -5.04 2.38 -16.07
N TYR A 179 -6.22 2.95 -16.31
CA TYR A 179 -6.73 4.11 -15.58
C TYR A 179 -6.81 3.87 -14.06
N TYR A 180 -7.29 2.71 -13.62
CA TYR A 180 -7.47 2.44 -12.19
C TYR A 180 -6.13 2.31 -11.47
N SER A 181 -5.15 1.62 -12.07
CA SER A 181 -3.81 1.58 -11.51
C SER A 181 -3.17 2.97 -11.50
N ALA A 182 -3.36 3.80 -12.52
CA ALA A 182 -2.88 5.18 -12.50
C ALA A 182 -3.52 6.02 -11.37
N VAL A 183 -4.82 5.86 -11.11
CA VAL A 183 -5.50 6.48 -9.97
C VAL A 183 -4.90 6.01 -8.64
N LYS A 184 -4.71 4.70 -8.47
CA LYS A 184 -4.05 4.15 -7.27
C LYS A 184 -2.64 4.72 -7.09
N LEU A 185 -1.86 4.82 -8.16
CA LEU A 185 -0.47 5.26 -8.11
C LEU A 185 -0.29 6.76 -7.86
N CYS A 186 -1.36 7.57 -7.99
CA CYS A 186 -1.33 8.93 -7.48
C CYS A 186 -1.00 8.96 -5.99
N GLY A 187 -1.65 8.13 -5.18
CA GLY A 187 -1.43 8.06 -3.74
C GLY A 187 0.00 7.67 -3.38
N LEU A 188 0.56 6.70 -4.10
CA LEU A 188 1.93 6.26 -3.90
C LEU A 188 2.97 7.33 -4.33
N LEU A 189 2.71 8.04 -5.43
CA LEU A 189 3.66 8.97 -6.04
C LEU A 189 3.65 10.35 -5.38
N LEU A 190 2.47 10.91 -5.12
CA LEU A 190 2.29 12.33 -4.79
C LEU A 190 3.05 12.79 -3.53
N PRO A 191 3.14 12.01 -2.43
CA PRO A 191 3.94 12.38 -1.26
C PRO A 191 5.42 12.67 -1.61
N TYR A 192 5.91 12.04 -2.68
CA TYR A 192 7.30 12.13 -3.14
C TYR A 192 7.47 12.89 -4.46
N ARG A 193 6.40 13.52 -4.99
CA ARG A 193 6.36 14.15 -6.32
C ARG A 193 7.62 14.96 -6.64
N GLU A 194 8.09 15.79 -5.71
CA GLU A 194 9.23 16.71 -5.93
C GLU A 194 10.54 15.98 -6.25
N LYS A 195 10.65 14.71 -5.85
CA LYS A 195 11.84 13.86 -6.04
C LYS A 195 11.65 12.84 -7.17
N VAL A 196 10.47 12.79 -7.79
CA VAL A 196 10.18 11.92 -8.94
C VAL A 196 10.47 12.67 -10.23
N SER A 197 11.14 12.00 -11.18
CA SER A 197 11.53 12.61 -12.46
C SER A 197 10.32 12.97 -13.32
N ARG A 198 10.43 14.05 -14.12
CA ARG A 198 9.35 14.51 -15.00
C ARG A 198 8.84 13.42 -15.97
N THR A 199 9.74 12.61 -16.52
CA THR A 199 9.40 11.46 -17.40
C THR A 199 8.52 10.41 -16.71
N ARG A 200 8.64 10.25 -15.39
CA ARG A 200 7.80 9.31 -14.63
C ARG A 200 6.46 9.93 -14.29
N ILE A 201 6.47 11.21 -13.91
CA ILE A 201 5.25 11.98 -13.69
C ILE A 201 4.37 11.99 -14.94
N SER A 202 4.96 12.16 -16.12
CA SER A 202 4.21 12.20 -17.39
C SER A 202 3.48 10.89 -17.69
N ILE A 203 3.90 9.75 -17.12
CA ILE A 203 3.15 8.49 -17.27
C ILE A 203 1.74 8.67 -16.68
N ILE A 204 1.65 9.11 -15.41
CA ILE A 204 0.37 9.34 -14.74
C ILE A 204 -0.43 10.45 -15.42
N GLU A 205 0.22 11.55 -15.80
CA GLU A 205 -0.47 12.66 -16.47
C GLU A 205 -1.05 12.25 -17.82
N ASN A 206 -0.37 11.40 -18.59
CA ASN A 206 -0.84 10.91 -19.87
C ASN A 206 -2.03 9.96 -19.71
N ILE A 207 -2.01 9.05 -18.73
CA ILE A 207 -3.12 8.10 -18.52
C ILE A 207 -4.36 8.84 -18.02
N LEU A 208 -4.18 9.74 -17.05
CA LEU A 208 -5.28 10.46 -16.42
C LEU A 208 -5.72 11.70 -17.22
N GLN A 209 -4.94 12.10 -18.23
CA GLN A 209 -5.10 13.34 -19.00
C GLN A 209 -5.23 14.57 -18.09
N GLN A 210 -4.45 14.59 -17.00
CA GLN A 210 -4.54 15.62 -15.97
C GLN A 210 -3.15 15.99 -15.44
N ASN A 211 -2.91 17.29 -15.29
CA ASN A 211 -1.66 17.82 -14.73
C ASN A 211 -1.44 17.35 -13.28
N ILE A 212 -0.23 16.91 -12.94
CA ILE A 212 0.11 16.36 -11.63
C ILE A 212 -0.11 17.35 -10.48
N LEU A 213 0.05 18.65 -10.71
CA LEU A 213 -0.13 19.68 -9.68
C LEU A 213 -1.61 19.86 -9.33
N VAL A 214 -2.51 19.62 -10.27
CA VAL A 214 -3.96 19.61 -10.01
C VAL A 214 -4.31 18.38 -9.19
N LEU A 215 -3.73 17.22 -9.51
CA LEU A 215 -3.90 16.00 -8.73
C LEU A 215 -3.36 16.21 -7.30
N GLU A 216 -2.13 16.71 -7.15
CA GLU A 216 -1.50 17.02 -5.85
C GLU A 216 -2.35 17.97 -5.01
N LYS A 217 -2.80 19.09 -5.60
CA LYS A 217 -3.69 20.03 -4.93
C LYS A 217 -4.95 19.34 -4.41
N LYS A 218 -5.53 18.43 -5.20
CA LYS A 218 -6.75 17.73 -4.80
C LYS A 218 -6.52 16.76 -3.63
N TYR A 219 -5.37 16.10 -3.56
CA TYR A 219 -5.00 15.26 -2.41
C TYR A 219 -4.76 16.10 -1.16
N ILE A 220 -4.11 17.25 -1.30
CA ILE A 220 -3.89 18.19 -0.17
C ILE A 220 -5.24 18.70 0.37
N GLU A 221 -6.17 19.10 -0.50
CA GLU A 221 -7.53 19.49 -0.10
C GLU A 221 -8.26 18.36 0.65
N ALA A 222 -8.24 17.15 0.09
CA ALA A 222 -8.89 16.00 0.71
C ALA A 222 -8.23 15.62 2.05
N SER A 223 -6.91 15.75 2.19
CA SER A 223 -6.16 15.33 3.39
C SER A 223 -6.67 15.89 4.72
N GLN A 224 -7.36 17.05 4.67
CA GLN A 224 -7.91 17.75 5.83
C GLN A 224 -9.24 17.15 6.35
N LYS A 225 -9.76 16.13 5.67
CA LYS A 225 -11.07 15.54 5.94
C LYS A 225 -10.97 14.21 6.68
N ASP A 226 -12.11 13.65 7.08
CA ASP A 226 -12.15 12.28 7.57
C ASP A 226 -11.95 11.27 6.43
N PHE A 227 -11.55 10.05 6.76
CA PHE A 227 -11.14 9.05 5.76
C PHE A 227 -12.22 8.77 4.70
N TYR A 228 -13.47 8.55 5.08
CA TYR A 228 -14.54 8.34 4.09
C TYR A 228 -14.85 9.57 3.25
N GLU A 229 -14.71 10.76 3.82
CA GLU A 229 -14.88 12.01 3.07
C GLU A 229 -13.76 12.19 2.03
N LYS A 230 -12.51 11.82 2.37
CA LYS A 230 -11.39 11.74 1.41
C LYS A 230 -11.74 10.84 0.23
N VAL A 231 -12.20 9.62 0.54
CA VAL A 231 -12.56 8.62 -0.48
C VAL A 231 -13.69 9.13 -1.38
N ILE A 232 -14.77 9.67 -0.80
CA ILE A 232 -15.92 10.18 -1.57
C ILE A 232 -15.51 11.37 -2.46
N GLU A 233 -14.69 12.28 -1.94
CA GLU A 233 -14.23 13.46 -2.68
C GLU A 233 -13.31 13.09 -3.84
N LEU A 234 -12.30 12.24 -3.59
CA LEU A 234 -11.40 11.79 -4.64
C LEU A 234 -12.11 10.90 -5.66
N TYR A 235 -13.04 10.04 -5.21
CA TYR A 235 -13.90 9.28 -6.11
C TYR A 235 -14.66 10.21 -7.06
N SER A 236 -15.35 11.21 -6.51
CA SER A 236 -16.13 12.16 -7.31
C SER A 236 -15.26 12.92 -8.31
N PHE A 237 -14.04 13.28 -7.89
CA PHE A 237 -13.05 13.94 -8.74
C PHE A 237 -12.60 13.05 -9.90
N PHE A 238 -12.16 11.82 -9.63
CA PHE A 238 -11.70 10.90 -10.67
C PHE A 238 -12.85 10.40 -11.56
N GLU A 239 -14.05 10.21 -11.02
CA GLU A 239 -15.23 9.83 -11.82
C GLU A 239 -15.54 10.92 -12.86
N LYS A 240 -15.44 12.19 -12.45
CA LYS A 240 -15.61 13.33 -13.37
C LYS A 240 -14.49 13.38 -14.41
N LEU A 241 -13.23 13.18 -14.02
CA LEU A 241 -12.10 13.13 -14.96
C LEU A 241 -12.30 12.03 -16.00
N LYS A 242 -12.66 10.82 -15.57
CA LYS A 242 -12.94 9.68 -16.44
C LYS A 242 -14.04 9.99 -17.45
N LYS A 243 -15.15 10.63 -17.02
CA LYS A 243 -16.25 11.03 -17.91
C LYS A 243 -15.87 12.11 -18.95
N LEU A 244 -14.92 12.99 -18.62
CA LEU A 244 -14.44 14.03 -19.53
C LEU A 244 -13.46 13.48 -20.59
N ASN A 245 -12.75 12.41 -20.25
CA ASN A 245 -11.84 11.71 -21.14
C ASN A 245 -12.64 10.79 -22.08
N LYS A 246 -13.21 11.36 -23.17
CA LYS A 246 -14.04 10.66 -24.17
C LYS A 246 -13.37 9.51 -24.94
N TYR A 247 -12.12 9.17 -24.61
CA TYR A 247 -11.28 8.17 -25.30
C TYR A 247 -10.79 7.06 -24.36
N LEU A 248 -11.31 6.99 -23.13
CA LEU A 248 -11.16 5.86 -22.18
C LEU A 248 -12.49 5.10 -22.09
#